data_AF-A0A6J6GLK3-F1
#
_entry.id   AF-A0A6J6GLK3-F1
#
_cell.length_a   1.000
_cell.length_b   1.000
_cell.length_c   1.000
_cell.angle_alpha   90.00
_cell.angle_beta   90.00
_cell.angle_gamma   90.00
#
_symmetry.space_group_name_H-M   'P 1'
#
loop_
_entity.id
_entity.type
_entity.pdbx_description
1 polymer ?
#
loop_
_entity_poly.entity_id
_entity_poly.type
_entity_poly.pdbx_seq_one_letter_code
_entity_poly.pdbx_strand_id
1 'polypeptide(L)'
;MVLARDLQIVEQFTEMRNGLKLNFTEQQSVLHTALRADINTSLIVDGEDVVAEVQAERKALKRFVDAVRTDKRFRKVINIGIGGSDLGPALIYDALFGTYNSEVECVFVANIDAHEIKSVLNKCIAAETLFVVCSKSFNTVETLSNARIAKQWLAEKLGVEVGDKVLAEHFVVVSAYPDRAAKSGVVAANSFKIWPWVGGRYSISSAMSLAPMIAFGADIFDEFLAGMRTVDDQMQHSAPEDNLPLILGLIDVWNCSVLGHTSQAFVPYAHQLKLLPSYLQQLIMESNGKSVQVDGEPTSMRTSPVVWGGVGTSAQHAFFQMLHQGTDVVPVEFIGFAQPTHDEISAHDILIANMFAQSKALAFGRSQAELKSENADDENIKHRVMPGNRPSTTVLASNLSARTLGSLIAMYEHRVFVQGVVFGINSFDQWGVELGKTLATEITSSLINPSKNGESFKDSQDSSTRGLINWYRLHRSNR
;
A
#
# COMPACT_ATOMS: atom_id res chain seq x y z
N MET A 1 0.66 27.27 6.31
CA MET A 1 0.98 28.12 5.14
C MET A 1 2.32 28.81 5.25
N VAL A 2 2.59 29.67 6.25
CA VAL A 2 3.93 30.29 6.42
C VAL A 2 5.06 29.24 6.39
N LEU A 3 4.98 28.22 7.25
CA LEU A 3 5.92 27.07 7.27
C LEU A 3 6.15 26.41 5.90
N ALA A 4 5.13 26.31 5.04
CA ALA A 4 5.26 25.67 3.73
C ALA A 4 5.97 26.55 2.69
N ARG A 5 5.89 27.88 2.85
CA ARG A 5 6.66 28.84 2.06
C ARG A 5 8.11 28.89 2.54
N ASP A 6 8.32 28.92 3.86
CA ASP A 6 9.66 28.96 4.46
C ASP A 6 10.48 27.70 4.11
N LEU A 7 9.83 26.54 4.05
CA LEU A 7 10.42 25.26 3.63
C LEU A 7 10.39 25.01 2.12
N GLN A 8 9.82 25.90 1.31
CA GLN A 8 9.77 25.80 -0.15
C GLN A 8 9.23 24.44 -0.65
N ILE A 9 8.11 23.97 -0.07
CA ILE A 9 7.62 22.60 -0.27
C ILE A 9 7.19 22.32 -1.73
N VAL A 10 6.66 23.33 -2.43
CA VAL A 10 6.22 23.20 -3.83
C VAL A 10 7.42 23.21 -4.79
N GLU A 11 8.46 23.96 -4.45
CA GLU A 11 9.73 23.99 -5.14
C GLU A 11 10.45 22.65 -5.00
N GLN A 12 10.56 22.10 -3.79
CA GLN A 12 11.12 20.75 -3.58
C GLN A 12 10.32 19.65 -4.30
N PHE A 13 9.00 19.79 -4.40
CA PHE A 13 8.17 18.88 -5.20
C PHE A 13 8.48 18.99 -6.71
N THR A 14 8.78 20.20 -7.18
CA THR A 14 9.23 20.45 -8.56
C THR A 14 10.62 19.85 -8.79
N GLU A 15 11.55 19.96 -7.84
CA GLU A 15 12.86 19.29 -7.90
C GLU A 15 12.74 17.76 -7.94
N MET A 16 11.81 17.19 -7.16
CA MET A 16 11.46 15.76 -7.23
C MET A 16 11.02 15.37 -8.65
N ARG A 17 10.04 16.09 -9.23
CA ARG A 17 9.54 15.85 -10.60
C ARG A 17 10.63 16.00 -11.67
N ASN A 18 11.61 16.87 -11.44
CA ASN A 18 12.77 17.09 -12.32
C ASN A 18 13.90 16.06 -12.12
N GLY A 19 13.72 15.05 -11.26
CA GLY A 19 14.65 13.95 -11.10
C GLY A 19 15.81 14.21 -10.16
N LEU A 20 15.73 15.22 -9.28
CA LEU A 20 16.71 15.39 -8.21
C LEU A 20 16.81 14.12 -7.36
N LYS A 21 18.02 13.77 -6.92
CA LYS A 21 18.33 12.54 -6.17
C LYS A 21 17.95 12.68 -4.68
N LEU A 22 16.65 12.93 -4.43
CA LEU A 22 16.08 13.12 -3.10
C LEU A 22 16.16 11.87 -2.21
N ASN A 23 16.27 10.68 -2.77
CA ASN A 23 16.65 9.49 -2.00
C ASN A 23 18.17 9.47 -1.84
N PHE A 24 18.70 10.37 -1.02
CA PHE A 24 20.14 10.61 -0.88
C PHE A 24 20.89 9.44 -0.22
N THR A 25 20.24 8.64 0.63
CA THR A 25 20.89 7.47 1.26
C THR A 25 21.10 6.31 0.28
N GLU A 26 20.28 6.21 -0.77
CA GLU A 26 20.42 5.22 -1.85
C GLU A 26 20.90 5.84 -3.19
N GLN A 27 21.22 7.15 -3.21
CA GLN A 27 21.66 7.93 -4.37
C GLN A 27 20.71 7.85 -5.58
N GLN A 28 19.40 7.88 -5.34
CA GLN A 28 18.36 7.68 -6.36
C GLN A 28 17.42 8.89 -6.52
N SER A 29 17.01 9.13 -7.76
CA SER A 29 15.88 9.99 -8.09
C SER A 29 14.57 9.35 -7.65
N VAL A 30 13.52 10.16 -7.43
CA VAL A 30 12.22 9.69 -6.95
C VAL A 30 11.15 10.14 -7.94
N LEU A 31 10.75 9.24 -8.85
CA LEU A 31 10.06 9.61 -10.08
C LEU A 31 8.72 8.88 -10.30
N HIS A 32 8.02 8.52 -9.23
CA HIS A 32 6.71 7.85 -9.30
C HIS A 32 5.64 8.68 -10.06
N THR A 33 5.80 10.00 -10.13
CA THR A 33 5.00 10.90 -10.99
C THR A 33 5.28 10.74 -12.49
N ALA A 34 6.49 10.32 -12.89
CA ALA A 34 6.84 10.07 -14.30
C ALA A 34 6.06 8.88 -14.90
N LEU A 35 5.63 7.91 -14.08
CA LEU A 35 4.79 6.77 -14.49
C LEU A 35 3.46 7.19 -15.15
N ARG A 36 3.01 8.41 -14.83
CA ARG A 36 1.68 8.96 -15.11
C ARG A 36 1.73 10.33 -15.78
N ALA A 37 2.92 10.84 -16.08
CA ALA A 37 3.15 12.11 -16.77
C ALA A 37 2.45 12.17 -18.15
N ASP A 38 2.32 13.38 -18.67
CA ASP A 38 1.82 13.57 -20.04
C ASP A 38 2.82 13.00 -21.07
N ILE A 39 2.31 12.45 -22.17
CA ILE A 39 3.13 11.82 -23.21
C ILE A 39 4.10 12.79 -23.90
N ASN A 40 3.84 14.11 -23.83
CA ASN A 40 4.69 15.16 -24.38
C ASN A 40 5.67 15.75 -23.36
N THR A 41 5.67 15.28 -22.11
CA THR A 41 6.67 15.67 -21.12
C THR A 41 8.00 15.00 -21.46
N SER A 42 9.09 15.75 -21.55
CA SER A 42 10.44 15.20 -21.59
C SER A 42 11.12 15.38 -20.24
N LEU A 43 11.74 14.32 -19.74
CA LEU A 43 12.44 14.30 -18.46
C LEU A 43 13.74 13.51 -18.64
N ILE A 44 14.86 14.22 -18.77
CA ILE A 44 16.17 13.59 -18.97
C ILE A 44 16.86 13.41 -17.61
N VAL A 45 17.14 12.17 -17.23
CA VAL A 45 17.85 11.83 -15.99
C VAL A 45 18.98 10.86 -16.32
N ASP A 46 20.20 11.16 -15.85
CA ASP A 46 21.43 10.41 -16.13
C ASP A 46 21.67 10.08 -17.63
N GLY A 47 21.07 10.86 -18.54
CA GLY A 47 21.20 10.73 -20.01
C GLY A 47 20.02 10.04 -20.72
N GLU A 48 19.02 9.54 -19.99
CA GLU A 48 17.87 8.81 -20.55
C GLU A 48 16.58 9.63 -20.42
N ASP A 49 15.69 9.56 -21.43
CA ASP A 49 14.34 10.14 -21.34
C ASP A 49 13.39 9.17 -20.60
N VAL A 50 13.17 9.48 -19.32
CA VAL A 50 12.40 8.66 -18.38
C VAL A 50 10.93 8.54 -18.80
N VAL A 51 10.36 9.57 -19.41
CA VAL A 51 8.94 9.52 -19.85
C VAL A 51 8.83 8.68 -21.11
N ALA A 52 9.74 8.83 -22.08
CA ALA A 52 9.75 7.98 -23.28
C ALA A 52 9.89 6.48 -22.93
N GLU A 53 10.77 6.15 -21.99
CA GLU A 53 10.92 4.82 -21.37
C GLU A 53 9.59 4.28 -20.80
N VAL A 54 8.89 5.08 -19.99
CA VAL A 54 7.61 4.73 -19.37
C VAL A 54 6.52 4.48 -20.43
N GLN A 55 6.43 5.33 -21.45
CA GLN A 55 5.40 5.22 -22.47
C GLN A 55 5.63 4.00 -23.38
N ALA A 56 6.89 3.65 -23.66
CA ALA A 56 7.24 2.41 -24.37
C ALA A 56 6.77 1.17 -23.58
N GLU A 57 6.98 1.17 -22.26
CA GLU A 57 6.57 0.08 -21.38
C GLU A 57 5.04 -0.02 -21.24
N ARG A 58 4.35 1.10 -21.04
CA ARG A 58 2.87 1.15 -21.03
C ARG A 58 2.27 0.64 -22.33
N LYS A 59 2.88 0.95 -23.48
CA LYS A 59 2.47 0.40 -24.78
C LYS A 59 2.70 -1.12 -24.87
N ALA A 60 3.72 -1.67 -24.20
CA ALA A 60 3.94 -3.12 -24.13
C ALA A 60 2.92 -3.81 -23.21
N LEU A 61 2.70 -3.26 -22.01
CA LEU A 61 1.66 -3.71 -21.06
C LEU A 61 0.29 -3.75 -21.73
N LYS A 62 -0.12 -2.67 -22.42
CA LYS A 62 -1.42 -2.61 -23.12
C LYS A 62 -1.59 -3.74 -24.14
N ARG A 63 -0.59 -3.96 -25.02
CA ARG A 63 -0.64 -5.07 -26.00
C ARG A 63 -0.80 -6.44 -25.34
N PHE A 64 -0.14 -6.66 -24.20
CA PHE A 64 -0.22 -7.92 -23.47
C PHE A 64 -1.58 -8.10 -22.76
N VAL A 65 -2.05 -7.06 -22.07
CA VAL A 65 -3.37 -7.02 -21.42
C VAL A 65 -4.48 -7.28 -22.44
N ASP A 66 -4.44 -6.62 -23.59
CA ASP A 66 -5.42 -6.79 -24.67
C ASP A 66 -5.38 -8.22 -25.25
N ALA A 67 -4.18 -8.79 -25.42
CA ALA A 67 -4.01 -10.17 -25.88
C ALA A 67 -4.59 -11.19 -24.88
N VAL A 68 -4.25 -11.09 -23.59
CA VAL A 68 -4.76 -11.98 -22.53
C VAL A 68 -6.30 -11.93 -22.44
N ARG A 69 -6.88 -10.72 -22.51
CA ARG A 69 -8.34 -10.51 -22.46
C ARG A 69 -9.06 -11.00 -23.72
N THR A 70 -8.37 -11.01 -24.87
CA THR A 70 -8.93 -11.51 -26.14
C THR A 70 -8.86 -13.04 -26.24
N ASP A 71 -7.75 -13.64 -25.79
CA ASP A 71 -7.54 -15.09 -25.78
C ASP A 71 -8.53 -15.82 -24.82
N LYS A 72 -8.88 -15.19 -23.70
CA LYS A 72 -9.82 -15.72 -22.68
C LYS A 72 -9.44 -17.07 -22.07
N ARG A 73 -8.23 -17.60 -22.36
CA ARG A 73 -7.62 -18.78 -21.74
C ARG A 73 -7.57 -18.64 -20.21
N PHE A 74 -7.15 -17.48 -19.72
CA PHE A 74 -6.94 -17.25 -18.30
C PHE A 74 -8.21 -16.68 -17.63
N ARG A 75 -8.81 -17.47 -16.75
CA ARG A 75 -9.95 -17.07 -15.89
C ARG A 75 -9.50 -16.61 -14.51
N LYS A 76 -8.30 -17.01 -14.08
CA LYS A 76 -7.71 -16.64 -12.80
C LYS A 76 -6.31 -16.05 -12.99
N VAL A 77 -6.06 -14.92 -12.34
CA VAL A 77 -4.72 -14.31 -12.22
C VAL A 77 -4.31 -14.33 -10.76
N ILE A 78 -3.13 -14.88 -10.47
CA ILE A 78 -2.55 -14.88 -9.13
C ILE A 78 -1.35 -13.93 -9.13
N ASN A 79 -1.50 -12.79 -8.47
CA ASN A 79 -0.40 -11.88 -8.18
C ASN A 79 0.41 -12.45 -7.01
N ILE A 80 1.71 -12.69 -7.23
CA ILE A 80 2.65 -13.13 -6.20
C ILE A 80 3.64 -12.00 -5.95
N GLY A 81 3.51 -11.33 -4.82
CA GLY A 81 4.31 -10.16 -4.43
C GLY A 81 4.02 -9.80 -2.97
N ILE A 82 4.86 -9.00 -2.31
CA ILE A 82 4.66 -8.60 -0.91
C ILE A 82 4.88 -7.09 -0.73
N GLY A 83 4.16 -6.50 0.23
CA GLY A 83 4.20 -5.06 0.50
C GLY A 83 3.78 -4.25 -0.73
N GLY A 84 4.68 -3.44 -1.27
CA GLY A 84 4.37 -2.55 -2.40
C GLY A 84 4.03 -3.28 -3.70
N SER A 85 4.47 -4.52 -3.85
CA SER A 85 4.14 -5.42 -4.98
C SER A 85 2.78 -6.10 -4.85
N ASP A 86 2.00 -5.76 -3.81
CA ASP A 86 0.76 -6.43 -3.45
C ASP A 86 -0.34 -5.47 -2.99
N LEU A 87 -0.09 -4.68 -1.94
CA LEU A 87 -1.08 -3.82 -1.28
C LEU A 87 -1.74 -2.81 -2.24
N GLY A 88 -0.96 -2.19 -3.13
CA GLY A 88 -1.46 -1.26 -4.13
C GLY A 88 -2.30 -1.94 -5.22
N PRO A 89 -1.75 -2.94 -5.94
CA PRO A 89 -2.49 -3.74 -6.90
C PRO A 89 -3.78 -4.39 -6.34
N ALA A 90 -3.73 -4.91 -5.11
CA ALA A 90 -4.88 -5.48 -4.42
C ALA A 90 -5.95 -4.42 -4.11
N LEU A 91 -5.55 -3.23 -3.67
CA LEU A 91 -6.46 -2.10 -3.46
C LEU A 91 -7.14 -1.65 -4.76
N ILE A 92 -6.42 -1.54 -5.88
CA ILE A 92 -7.06 -1.22 -7.18
C ILE A 92 -8.09 -2.28 -7.53
N TYR A 93 -7.75 -3.56 -7.40
CA TYR A 93 -8.69 -4.64 -7.73
C TYR A 93 -9.94 -4.60 -6.86
N ASP A 94 -9.79 -4.58 -5.54
CA ASP A 94 -10.91 -4.59 -4.59
C ASP A 94 -11.80 -3.33 -4.70
N ALA A 95 -11.19 -2.17 -4.95
CA ALA A 95 -11.90 -0.91 -5.09
C ALA A 95 -12.75 -0.82 -6.36
N LEU A 96 -12.28 -1.44 -7.45
CA LEU A 96 -12.88 -1.29 -8.78
C LEU A 96 -13.72 -2.50 -9.23
N PHE A 97 -13.56 -3.67 -8.61
CA PHE A 97 -14.27 -4.91 -9.01
C PHE A 97 -15.80 -4.81 -8.97
N GLY A 98 -16.36 -4.06 -8.00
CA GLY A 98 -17.80 -3.80 -7.92
C GLY A 98 -18.32 -2.75 -8.90
N THR A 99 -17.42 -2.02 -9.58
CA THR A 99 -17.75 -0.92 -10.51
C THR A 99 -17.54 -1.34 -11.96
N TYR A 100 -16.54 -2.20 -12.22
CA TYR A 100 -16.13 -2.62 -13.56
C TYR A 100 -16.14 -4.15 -13.65
N ASN A 101 -17.06 -4.69 -14.46
CA ASN A 101 -17.18 -6.13 -14.68
C ASN A 101 -15.89 -6.72 -15.28
N SER A 102 -15.41 -7.83 -14.71
CA SER A 102 -14.28 -8.60 -15.22
C SER A 102 -14.65 -10.05 -15.47
N GLU A 103 -14.18 -10.60 -16.59
CA GLU A 103 -14.18 -12.05 -16.86
C GLU A 103 -12.98 -12.78 -16.22
N VAL A 104 -12.10 -12.06 -15.52
CA VAL A 104 -10.85 -12.58 -14.94
C VAL A 104 -10.82 -12.25 -13.44
N GLU A 105 -10.82 -13.29 -12.61
CA GLU A 105 -10.68 -13.14 -11.15
C GLU A 105 -9.21 -12.96 -10.79
N CYS A 106 -8.84 -11.85 -10.13
CA CYS A 106 -7.51 -11.67 -9.56
C CYS A 106 -7.49 -12.06 -8.07
N VAL A 107 -6.44 -12.76 -7.68
CA VAL A 107 -6.14 -13.13 -6.29
C VAL A 107 -4.71 -12.70 -5.96
N PHE A 108 -4.50 -12.26 -4.73
CA PHE A 108 -3.25 -11.66 -4.25
C PHE A 108 -2.64 -12.58 -3.18
N VAL A 109 -1.35 -12.89 -3.31
CA VAL A 109 -0.63 -13.89 -2.50
C VAL A 109 0.73 -13.31 -2.13
N ALA A 110 0.92 -13.07 -0.84
CA ALA A 110 2.03 -12.28 -0.31
C ALA A 110 2.81 -12.97 0.80
N ASN A 111 2.14 -13.70 1.69
CA ASN A 111 2.73 -14.31 2.86
C ASN A 111 3.53 -15.56 2.49
N ILE A 112 4.65 -15.79 3.17
CA ILE A 112 5.44 -17.03 3.03
C ILE A 112 4.76 -18.23 3.71
N ASP A 113 3.75 -18.01 4.55
CA ASP A 113 2.91 -19.09 5.07
C ASP A 113 2.17 -19.79 3.92
N ALA A 114 2.61 -21.01 3.63
CA ALA A 114 2.10 -21.82 2.53
C ALA A 114 0.60 -22.14 2.63
N HIS A 115 -0.08 -21.88 3.77
CA HIS A 115 -1.54 -21.95 3.83
C HIS A 115 -2.20 -20.97 2.86
N GLU A 116 -1.69 -19.75 2.70
CA GLU A 116 -2.27 -18.74 1.82
C GLU A 116 -2.27 -19.23 0.37
N ILE A 117 -1.08 -19.43 -0.21
CA ILE A 117 -0.97 -19.90 -1.60
C ILE A 117 -1.67 -21.24 -1.84
N LYS A 118 -1.59 -22.21 -0.94
CA LYS A 118 -2.29 -23.49 -1.12
C LYS A 118 -3.80 -23.34 -1.08
N SER A 119 -4.34 -22.46 -0.22
CA SER A 119 -5.79 -22.21 -0.17
C SER A 119 -6.33 -21.59 -1.45
N VAL A 120 -5.51 -20.80 -2.16
CA VAL A 120 -5.81 -20.25 -3.48
C VAL A 120 -5.70 -21.34 -4.55
N LEU A 121 -4.55 -22.02 -4.64
CA LEU A 121 -4.28 -23.05 -5.66
C LEU A 121 -5.27 -24.22 -5.62
N ASN A 122 -5.80 -24.59 -4.44
CA ASN A 122 -6.85 -25.59 -4.29
C ASN A 122 -8.19 -25.21 -4.95
N LYS A 123 -8.37 -23.95 -5.35
CA LYS A 123 -9.56 -23.40 -6.03
C LYS A 123 -9.27 -22.98 -7.49
N CYS A 124 -8.15 -23.43 -8.06
CA CYS A 124 -7.66 -23.01 -9.37
C CYS A 124 -7.68 -24.16 -10.39
N ILE A 125 -7.99 -23.83 -11.64
CA ILE A 125 -7.83 -24.73 -12.79
C ILE A 125 -6.50 -24.38 -13.46
N ALA A 126 -5.57 -25.33 -13.49
CA ALA A 126 -4.19 -25.12 -13.95
C ALA A 126 -4.10 -24.50 -15.35
N ALA A 127 -4.85 -25.05 -16.31
CA ALA A 127 -4.89 -24.57 -17.70
C ALA A 127 -5.41 -23.11 -17.84
N GLU A 128 -6.17 -22.62 -16.86
CA GLU A 128 -6.84 -21.31 -16.87
C GLU A 128 -6.25 -20.31 -15.87
N THR A 129 -5.10 -20.64 -15.26
CA THR A 129 -4.45 -19.81 -14.22
C THR A 129 -3.17 -19.16 -14.73
N LEU A 130 -3.08 -17.84 -14.65
CA LEU A 130 -1.87 -17.04 -14.94
C LEU A 130 -1.23 -16.56 -13.62
N PHE A 131 0.08 -16.67 -13.51
CA PHE A 131 0.87 -16.18 -12.37
C PHE A 131 1.61 -14.90 -12.76
N VAL A 132 1.40 -13.83 -12.01
CA VAL A 132 2.12 -12.55 -12.17
C VAL A 132 3.06 -12.41 -10.97
N VAL A 133 4.36 -12.55 -11.19
CA VAL A 133 5.38 -12.56 -10.12
C VAL A 133 6.05 -11.19 -10.04
N CYS A 134 5.70 -10.46 -8.99
CA CYS A 134 6.03 -9.05 -8.77
C CYS A 134 7.11 -8.90 -7.69
N SER A 135 8.33 -8.54 -8.07
CA SER A 135 9.40 -8.17 -7.12
C SER A 135 10.42 -7.23 -7.74
N LYS A 136 10.56 -6.03 -7.14
CA LYS A 136 11.55 -5.02 -7.57
C LYS A 136 12.97 -5.57 -7.59
N SER A 137 13.41 -6.28 -6.55
CA SER A 137 14.78 -6.80 -6.41
C SER A 137 14.99 -8.19 -7.02
N PHE A 138 13.89 -8.95 -7.16
CA PHE A 138 13.81 -10.39 -7.44
C PHE A 138 14.61 -11.30 -6.49
N ASN A 139 14.93 -10.81 -5.29
CA ASN A 139 15.59 -11.56 -4.21
C ASN A 139 14.66 -11.80 -3.00
N THR A 140 13.41 -11.35 -3.05
CA THR A 140 12.42 -11.47 -1.95
C THR A 140 12.08 -12.94 -1.68
N VAL A 141 12.39 -13.43 -0.48
CA VAL A 141 12.33 -14.86 -0.13
C VAL A 141 10.89 -15.38 -0.18
N GLU A 142 9.95 -14.58 0.29
CA GLU A 142 8.51 -14.84 0.33
C GLU A 142 7.96 -15.03 -1.10
N THR A 143 8.20 -14.05 -1.98
CA THR A 143 7.81 -14.08 -3.40
C THR A 143 8.42 -15.28 -4.13
N LEU A 144 9.71 -15.55 -3.93
CA LEU A 144 10.41 -16.67 -4.57
C LEU A 144 9.93 -18.03 -4.06
N SER A 145 9.60 -18.15 -2.78
CA SER A 145 9.01 -19.35 -2.19
C SER A 145 7.63 -19.64 -2.80
N ASN A 146 6.77 -18.63 -2.86
CA ASN A 146 5.45 -18.75 -3.45
C ASN A 146 5.50 -19.04 -4.96
N ALA A 147 6.37 -18.39 -5.72
CA ALA A 147 6.58 -18.69 -7.14
C ALA A 147 7.05 -20.15 -7.36
N ARG A 148 7.91 -20.70 -6.48
CA ARG A 148 8.32 -22.11 -6.52
C ARG A 148 7.15 -23.06 -6.26
N ILE A 149 6.30 -22.75 -5.26
CA ILE A 149 5.12 -23.56 -4.92
C ILE A 149 4.11 -23.54 -6.09
N ALA A 150 3.82 -22.36 -6.66
CA ALA A 150 2.98 -22.22 -7.84
C ALA A 150 3.49 -23.03 -9.03
N LYS A 151 4.79 -22.95 -9.33
CA LYS A 151 5.42 -23.67 -10.44
C LYS A 151 5.36 -25.19 -10.26
N GLN A 152 5.60 -25.68 -9.04
CA GLN A 152 5.50 -27.11 -8.71
C GLN A 152 4.07 -27.63 -8.87
N TRP A 153 3.09 -26.87 -8.35
CA TRP A 153 1.67 -27.21 -8.49
C TRP A 153 1.23 -27.21 -9.96
N LEU A 154 1.65 -26.21 -10.74
CA LEU A 154 1.28 -26.12 -12.15
C LEU A 154 1.81 -27.30 -12.95
N ALA A 155 3.08 -27.67 -12.75
CA ALA A 155 3.70 -28.84 -13.37
C ALA A 155 2.94 -30.14 -13.03
N GLU A 156 2.62 -30.35 -11.74
CA GLU A 156 1.84 -31.50 -11.27
C GLU A 156 0.44 -31.55 -11.93
N LYS A 157 -0.28 -30.42 -11.99
CA LYS A 157 -1.65 -30.36 -12.53
C LYS A 157 -1.73 -30.39 -14.05
N LEU A 158 -0.68 -30.00 -14.77
CA LEU A 158 -0.59 -30.15 -16.22
C LEU A 158 0.02 -31.50 -16.64
N GLY A 159 0.59 -32.27 -15.71
CA GLY A 159 1.21 -33.56 -16.00
C GLY A 159 2.55 -33.46 -16.73
N VAL A 160 3.31 -32.38 -16.49
CA VAL A 160 4.60 -32.08 -17.15
C VAL A 160 5.72 -31.93 -16.12
N GLU A 161 6.97 -31.94 -16.59
CA GLU A 161 8.12 -31.69 -15.71
C GLU A 161 8.21 -30.22 -15.28
N VAL A 162 8.79 -29.95 -14.10
CA VAL A 162 9.00 -28.58 -13.57
C VAL A 162 9.96 -27.74 -14.45
N GLY A 163 10.68 -28.39 -15.36
CA GLY A 163 11.53 -27.75 -16.38
C GLY A 163 10.83 -27.45 -17.72
N ASP A 164 9.58 -27.87 -17.91
CA ASP A 164 8.90 -27.75 -19.20
C ASP A 164 8.64 -26.28 -19.59
N LYS A 165 8.79 -25.99 -20.87
CA LYS A 165 8.59 -24.65 -21.45
C LYS A 165 7.14 -24.21 -21.41
N VAL A 166 6.16 -25.14 -21.44
CA VAL A 166 4.73 -24.80 -21.37
C VAL A 166 4.39 -24.05 -20.08
N LEU A 167 5.13 -24.30 -18.99
CA LEU A 167 4.95 -23.58 -17.73
C LEU A 167 5.22 -22.08 -17.90
N ALA A 168 6.16 -21.68 -18.75
CA ALA A 168 6.50 -20.27 -18.93
C ALA A 168 5.33 -19.45 -19.49
N GLU A 169 4.42 -20.04 -20.27
CA GLU A 169 3.20 -19.37 -20.77
C GLU A 169 2.25 -18.94 -19.65
N HIS A 170 2.30 -19.64 -18.52
CA HIS A 170 1.50 -19.34 -17.33
C HIS A 170 2.21 -18.38 -16.35
N PHE A 171 3.40 -17.87 -16.69
CA PHE A 171 4.14 -16.93 -15.83
C PHE A 171 4.44 -15.63 -16.55
N VAL A 172 4.28 -14.52 -15.81
CA VAL A 172 4.73 -13.18 -16.14
C VAL A 172 5.59 -12.65 -15.02
N VAL A 173 6.68 -11.95 -15.33
CA VAL A 173 7.56 -11.32 -14.34
C VAL A 173 7.44 -9.80 -14.39
N VAL A 174 7.34 -9.16 -13.22
CA VAL A 174 7.45 -7.71 -13.08
C VAL A 174 8.59 -7.37 -12.13
N SER A 175 9.62 -6.67 -12.62
CA SER A 175 10.84 -6.41 -11.85
C SER A 175 11.64 -5.21 -12.37
N ALA A 176 12.54 -4.66 -11.54
CA ALA A 176 13.61 -3.78 -12.01
C ALA A 176 14.83 -4.55 -12.55
N TYR A 177 14.89 -5.86 -12.32
CA TYR A 177 16.02 -6.71 -12.70
C TYR A 177 15.54 -8.05 -13.30
N PRO A 178 14.85 -8.05 -14.45
CA PRO A 178 14.22 -9.25 -15.02
C PRO A 178 15.19 -10.44 -15.21
N ASP A 179 16.46 -10.18 -15.54
CA ASP A 179 17.51 -11.21 -15.64
C ASP A 179 17.73 -12.03 -14.35
N ARG A 180 17.35 -11.49 -13.19
CA ARG A 180 17.41 -12.22 -11.91
C ARG A 180 16.30 -13.27 -11.80
N ALA A 181 15.17 -13.09 -12.49
CA ALA A 181 14.06 -14.03 -12.40
C ALA A 181 14.38 -15.41 -12.97
N ALA A 182 14.98 -15.44 -14.16
CA ALA A 182 15.47 -16.67 -14.77
C ALA A 182 16.53 -17.37 -13.87
N LYS A 183 17.45 -16.60 -13.28
CA LYS A 183 18.48 -17.13 -12.35
C LYS A 183 17.87 -17.72 -11.06
N SER A 184 16.78 -17.13 -10.57
CA SER A 184 16.01 -17.64 -9.42
C SER A 184 15.02 -18.77 -9.79
N GLY A 185 15.03 -19.26 -11.04
CA GLY A 185 14.21 -20.40 -11.49
C GLY A 185 12.79 -20.07 -11.94
N VAL A 186 12.43 -18.78 -11.96
CA VAL A 186 11.15 -18.27 -12.46
C VAL A 186 11.33 -17.89 -13.93
N VAL A 187 10.98 -18.81 -14.81
CA VAL A 187 10.98 -18.61 -16.26
C VAL A 187 9.57 -18.23 -16.69
N ALA A 188 9.46 -17.12 -17.42
CA ALA A 188 8.19 -16.51 -17.83
C ALA A 188 8.24 -16.20 -19.33
N ALA A 189 7.12 -16.36 -20.02
CA ALA A 189 7.01 -16.04 -21.45
C ALA A 189 6.97 -14.53 -21.71
N ASN A 190 6.58 -13.74 -20.69
CA ASN A 190 6.51 -12.29 -20.74
C ASN A 190 7.17 -11.68 -19.50
N SER A 191 7.80 -10.53 -19.64
CA SER A 191 8.34 -9.75 -18.52
C SER A 191 8.15 -8.27 -18.79
N PHE A 192 7.87 -7.51 -17.73
CA PHE A 192 7.68 -6.07 -17.76
C PHE A 192 8.62 -5.39 -16.76
N LYS A 193 9.18 -4.23 -17.14
CA LYS A 193 10.09 -3.48 -16.27
C LYS A 193 9.34 -2.54 -15.33
N ILE A 194 9.95 -2.37 -14.16
CA ILE A 194 9.87 -1.12 -13.39
C ILE A 194 11.30 -0.59 -13.24
N TRP A 195 11.45 0.63 -12.71
CA TRP A 195 12.77 1.27 -12.58
C TRP A 195 13.25 1.33 -11.13
N PRO A 196 14.58 1.45 -10.88
CA PRO A 196 15.11 1.67 -9.54
C PRO A 196 14.50 2.86 -8.82
N TRP A 197 14.21 3.97 -9.52
CA TRP A 197 13.56 5.17 -8.97
C TRP A 197 12.09 4.98 -8.56
N VAL A 198 11.46 3.83 -8.86
CA VAL A 198 10.12 3.48 -8.37
C VAL A 198 10.24 2.89 -6.96
N GLY A 199 9.91 3.66 -5.93
CA GLY A 199 9.78 3.17 -4.56
C GLY A 199 8.65 2.12 -4.46
N GLY A 200 8.82 1.06 -3.65
CA GLY A 200 7.87 -0.06 -3.60
C GLY A 200 6.43 0.39 -3.27
N ARG A 201 6.28 1.16 -2.20
CA ARG A 201 5.01 1.77 -1.76
C ARG A 201 4.42 2.83 -2.71
N TYR A 202 5.21 3.29 -3.68
CA TYR A 202 4.82 4.21 -4.76
C TYR A 202 4.68 3.51 -6.13
N SER A 203 4.78 2.18 -6.18
CA SER A 203 4.80 1.40 -7.43
C SER A 203 3.41 1.12 -8.04
N ILE A 204 2.34 1.56 -7.37
CA ILE A 204 0.93 1.33 -7.74
C ILE A 204 0.56 1.86 -9.14
N SER A 205 1.28 2.86 -9.65
CA SER A 205 1.12 3.43 -11.00
C SER A 205 1.98 2.75 -12.09
N SER A 206 2.71 1.68 -11.74
CA SER A 206 3.63 0.97 -12.63
C SER A 206 3.09 -0.40 -13.10
N ALA A 207 3.93 -1.15 -13.83
CA ALA A 207 3.70 -2.54 -14.19
C ALA A 207 3.36 -3.47 -13.00
N MET A 208 3.68 -3.09 -11.75
CA MET A 208 3.27 -3.86 -10.56
C MET A 208 1.74 -4.05 -10.46
N SER A 209 0.97 -3.14 -11.05
CA SER A 209 -0.49 -3.24 -11.14
C SER A 209 -0.99 -4.03 -12.36
N LEU A 210 -0.17 -4.91 -12.96
CA LEU A 210 -0.56 -5.70 -14.13
C LEU A 210 -1.79 -6.59 -13.88
N ALA A 211 -1.96 -7.17 -12.68
CA ALA A 211 -3.14 -7.98 -12.36
C ALA A 211 -4.47 -7.19 -12.53
N PRO A 212 -4.70 -6.03 -11.87
CA PRO A 212 -5.89 -5.23 -12.14
C PRO A 212 -5.96 -4.66 -13.56
N MET A 213 -4.84 -4.41 -14.26
CA MET A 213 -4.88 -4.07 -15.69
C MET A 213 -5.48 -5.22 -16.53
N ILE A 214 -5.12 -6.48 -16.26
CA ILE A 214 -5.71 -7.65 -16.92
C ILE A 214 -7.22 -7.75 -16.58
N ALA A 215 -7.59 -7.50 -15.33
CA ALA A 215 -8.99 -7.57 -14.88
C ALA A 215 -9.90 -6.53 -15.57
N PHE A 216 -9.49 -5.27 -15.63
CA PHE A 216 -10.37 -4.17 -16.09
C PHE A 216 -10.04 -3.63 -17.48
N GLY A 217 -8.86 -3.96 -18.02
CA GLY A 217 -8.35 -3.43 -19.29
C GLY A 217 -7.47 -2.20 -19.09
N ALA A 218 -6.59 -1.94 -20.06
CA ALA A 218 -5.62 -0.84 -19.99
C ALA A 218 -6.28 0.54 -19.88
N ASP A 219 -7.41 0.76 -20.56
CA ASP A 219 -8.10 2.07 -20.58
C ASP A 219 -8.62 2.49 -19.20
N ILE A 220 -9.06 1.53 -18.37
CA ILE A 220 -9.48 1.79 -16.98
C ILE A 220 -8.27 2.16 -16.11
N PHE A 221 -7.11 1.56 -16.37
CA PHE A 221 -5.87 1.94 -15.69
C PHE A 221 -5.35 3.30 -16.17
N ASP A 222 -5.49 3.63 -17.46
CA ASP A 222 -5.15 4.96 -17.98
C ASP A 222 -6.01 6.07 -17.34
N GLU A 223 -7.29 5.82 -17.05
CA GLU A 223 -8.15 6.71 -16.26
C GLU A 223 -7.68 6.87 -14.80
N PHE A 224 -7.24 5.78 -14.16
CA PHE A 224 -6.61 5.82 -12.83
C PHE A 224 -5.34 6.69 -12.83
N LEU A 225 -4.43 6.48 -13.79
CA LEU A 225 -3.23 7.30 -13.94
C LEU A 225 -3.54 8.77 -14.24
N ALA A 226 -4.57 9.06 -15.03
CA ALA A 226 -5.01 10.44 -15.29
C ALA A 226 -5.59 11.11 -14.03
N GLY A 227 -6.27 10.35 -13.17
CA GLY A 227 -6.70 10.80 -11.85
C GLY A 227 -5.53 11.16 -10.93
N MET A 228 -4.49 10.32 -10.90
CA MET A 228 -3.26 10.60 -10.16
C MET A 228 -2.54 11.85 -10.70
N ARG A 229 -2.34 11.95 -12.03
CA ARG A 229 -1.69 13.12 -12.67
C ARG A 229 -2.39 14.43 -12.34
N THR A 230 -3.73 14.43 -12.29
CA THR A 230 -4.52 15.62 -11.92
C THR A 230 -4.09 16.20 -10.56
N VAL A 231 -3.72 15.35 -9.61
CA VAL A 231 -3.28 15.76 -8.26
C VAL A 231 -1.78 16.09 -8.22
N ASP A 232 -0.94 15.44 -9.04
CA ASP A 232 0.46 15.88 -9.25
C ASP A 232 0.53 17.31 -9.78
N ASP A 233 -0.34 17.63 -10.75
CA ASP A 233 -0.36 18.94 -11.38
C ASP A 233 -1.00 19.99 -10.46
N GLN A 234 -1.98 19.63 -9.62
CA GLN A 234 -2.45 20.50 -8.53
C GLN A 234 -1.34 20.78 -7.52
N MET A 235 -0.62 19.75 -7.06
CA MET A 235 0.45 19.88 -6.07
C MET A 235 1.59 20.81 -6.56
N GLN A 236 1.89 20.79 -7.86
CA GLN A 236 2.93 21.65 -8.44
C GLN A 236 2.47 23.09 -8.75
N HIS A 237 1.23 23.29 -9.23
CA HIS A 237 0.83 24.57 -9.84
C HIS A 237 -0.18 25.40 -9.02
N SER A 238 -0.86 24.82 -8.03
CA SER A 238 -1.81 25.56 -7.19
C SER A 238 -1.10 26.43 -6.15
N ALA A 239 -1.67 27.60 -5.87
CA ALA A 239 -1.25 28.43 -4.73
C ALA A 239 -1.35 27.61 -3.41
N PRO A 240 -0.47 27.83 -2.41
CA PRO A 240 -0.46 27.03 -1.19
C PRO A 240 -1.80 26.97 -0.45
N GLU A 241 -2.60 28.02 -0.52
CA GLU A 241 -3.95 28.12 0.07
C GLU A 241 -5.01 27.26 -0.64
N ASP A 242 -4.79 26.88 -1.91
CA ASP A 242 -5.70 26.07 -2.75
C ASP A 242 -5.12 24.67 -3.05
N ASN A 243 -3.95 24.34 -2.49
CA ASN A 243 -3.21 23.11 -2.73
C ASN A 243 -3.63 22.03 -1.73
N LEU A 244 -4.60 21.19 -2.12
CA LEU A 244 -5.24 20.21 -1.23
C LEU A 244 -4.25 19.23 -0.56
N PRO A 245 -3.32 18.56 -1.28
CA PRO A 245 -2.35 17.68 -0.64
C PRO A 245 -1.43 18.40 0.36
N LEU A 246 -1.02 19.64 0.05
CA LEU A 246 -0.22 20.48 0.95
C LEU A 246 -0.99 20.82 2.23
N ILE A 247 -2.24 21.27 2.11
CA ILE A 247 -3.11 21.59 3.26
C ILE A 247 -3.27 20.37 4.17
N LEU A 248 -3.60 19.21 3.58
CA LEU A 248 -3.79 17.97 4.35
C LEU A 248 -2.49 17.47 4.99
N GLY A 249 -1.36 17.56 4.31
CA GLY A 249 -0.06 17.18 4.86
C GLY A 249 0.35 18.05 6.05
N LEU A 250 0.04 19.35 6.01
CA LEU A 250 0.23 20.26 7.15
C LEU A 250 -0.74 19.96 8.31
N ILE A 251 -1.97 19.50 8.02
CA ILE A 251 -2.91 19.04 9.05
C ILE A 251 -2.40 17.74 9.73
N ASP A 252 -1.78 16.83 8.97
CA ASP A 252 -1.15 15.63 9.54
C ASP A 252 0.00 15.99 10.50
N VAL A 253 0.90 16.89 10.07
CA VAL A 253 1.98 17.45 10.92
C VAL A 253 1.41 18.12 12.17
N TRP A 254 0.38 18.95 12.02
CA TRP A 254 -0.23 19.66 13.15
C TRP A 254 -0.77 18.69 14.21
N ASN A 255 -1.50 17.66 13.78
CA ASN A 255 -2.04 16.66 14.70
C ASN A 255 -0.93 15.81 15.35
N CYS A 256 0.00 15.24 14.57
CA CYS A 256 1.00 14.31 15.08
C CYS A 256 2.12 15.00 15.86
N SER A 257 2.73 16.01 15.26
CA SER A 257 3.98 16.61 15.74
C SER A 257 3.75 17.77 16.71
N VAL A 258 2.67 18.55 16.53
CA VAL A 258 2.36 19.71 17.38
C VAL A 258 1.37 19.38 18.50
N LEU A 259 0.22 18.78 18.19
CA LEU A 259 -0.76 18.35 19.21
C LEU A 259 -0.40 17.01 19.89
N GLY A 260 0.58 16.27 19.35
CA GLY A 260 1.07 15.03 19.95
C GLY A 260 0.17 13.81 19.74
N HIS A 261 -0.76 13.84 18.78
CA HIS A 261 -1.64 12.72 18.46
C HIS A 261 -0.87 11.65 17.67
N THR A 262 -0.31 10.67 18.36
CA THR A 262 0.60 9.64 17.80
C THR A 262 -0.08 8.56 16.94
N SER A 263 -1.36 8.70 16.64
CA SER A 263 -2.14 7.70 15.90
C SER A 263 -3.16 8.35 14.98
N GLN A 264 -3.44 7.73 13.84
CA GLN A 264 -4.38 8.22 12.83
C GLN A 264 -5.24 7.07 12.30
N ALA A 265 -6.56 7.27 12.27
CA ALA A 265 -7.52 6.27 11.82
C ALA A 265 -8.14 6.65 10.46
N PHE A 266 -8.02 5.77 9.46
CA PHE A 266 -8.70 5.93 8.17
C PHE A 266 -9.94 5.05 8.12
N VAL A 267 -11.11 5.69 7.99
CA VAL A 267 -12.42 5.02 8.02
C VAL A 267 -13.21 5.34 6.75
N PRO A 268 -12.99 4.60 5.65
CA PRO A 268 -13.83 4.73 4.46
C PRO A 268 -15.25 4.21 4.73
N TYR A 269 -16.24 5.03 4.41
CA TYR A 269 -17.65 4.68 4.29
C TYR A 269 -17.93 4.18 2.86
N ALA A 270 -17.12 3.21 2.44
CA ALA A 270 -17.21 2.51 1.16
C ALA A 270 -16.53 1.15 1.32
N HIS A 271 -17.26 0.05 1.20
CA HIS A 271 -16.71 -1.30 1.43
C HIS A 271 -15.61 -1.68 0.42
N GLN A 272 -15.71 -1.15 -0.80
CA GLN A 272 -14.68 -1.22 -1.85
C GLN A 272 -13.29 -0.73 -1.39
N LEU A 273 -13.21 0.15 -0.39
CA LEU A 273 -11.95 0.68 0.13
C LEU A 273 -11.46 -0.05 1.39
N LYS A 274 -11.91 -1.28 1.67
CA LYS A 274 -11.47 -2.02 2.88
C LYS A 274 -9.96 -2.26 2.98
N LEU A 275 -9.26 -2.28 1.85
CA LEU A 275 -7.79 -2.42 1.78
C LEU A 275 -7.05 -1.08 1.87
N LEU A 276 -7.75 0.07 1.80
CA LEU A 276 -7.12 1.40 1.84
C LEU A 276 -6.32 1.63 3.13
N PRO A 277 -6.81 1.29 4.35
CA PRO A 277 -6.02 1.45 5.57
C PRO A 277 -4.70 0.67 5.54
N SER A 278 -4.68 -0.55 4.99
CA SER A 278 -3.46 -1.38 4.89
C SER A 278 -2.48 -0.86 3.83
N TYR A 279 -2.97 -0.30 2.73
CA TYR A 279 -2.12 0.42 1.77
C TYR A 279 -1.50 1.68 2.42
N LEU A 280 -2.31 2.49 3.12
CA LEU A 280 -1.85 3.70 3.78
C LEU A 280 -0.90 3.44 4.95
N GLN A 281 -1.04 2.30 5.65
CA GLN A 281 -0.05 1.82 6.62
C GLN A 281 1.35 1.76 6.01
N GLN A 282 1.53 1.07 4.87
CA GLN A 282 2.84 1.03 4.23
C GLN A 282 3.25 2.41 3.70
N LEU A 283 2.36 3.09 2.97
CA LEU A 283 2.68 4.37 2.33
C LEU A 283 3.17 5.43 3.33
N ILE A 284 2.48 5.56 4.47
CA ILE A 284 2.81 6.57 5.50
C ILE A 284 3.92 6.05 6.42
N MET A 285 3.77 4.88 7.04
CA MET A 285 4.66 4.44 8.12
C MET A 285 6.04 4.00 7.62
N GLU A 286 6.14 3.34 6.46
CA GLU A 286 7.44 2.95 5.89
C GLU A 286 8.16 4.16 5.27
N SER A 287 7.44 5.17 4.81
CA SER A 287 8.04 6.43 4.34
C SER A 287 8.55 7.29 5.49
N ASN A 288 7.66 7.64 6.43
CA ASN A 288 7.89 8.71 7.39
C ASN A 288 8.19 8.21 8.81
N GLY A 289 8.19 6.90 9.07
CA GLY A 289 8.62 6.29 10.33
C GLY A 289 10.14 6.33 10.52
N LYS A 290 10.73 7.53 10.48
CA LYS A 290 12.17 7.78 10.51
C LYS A 290 12.57 8.58 11.75
N SER A 291 13.83 8.44 12.14
CA SER A 291 14.43 9.06 13.35
C SER A 291 15.67 9.90 13.09
N VAL A 292 16.08 10.05 11.82
CA VAL A 292 17.31 10.74 11.39
C VAL A 292 16.97 11.68 10.24
N GLN A 293 17.51 12.90 10.29
CA GLN A 293 17.30 13.96 9.31
C GLN A 293 18.31 13.92 8.15
N VAL A 294 18.13 14.79 7.15
CA VAL A 294 19.01 14.86 5.95
C VAL A 294 20.47 15.16 6.28
N ASP A 295 20.72 15.91 7.36
CA ASP A 295 22.07 16.23 7.85
C ASP A 295 22.72 15.10 8.68
N GLY A 296 21.96 14.04 9.00
CA GLY A 296 22.40 12.92 9.83
C GLY A 296 22.09 13.05 11.32
N GLU A 297 21.49 14.16 11.77
CA GLU A 297 21.13 14.36 13.18
C GLU A 297 19.79 13.68 13.54
N PRO A 298 19.56 13.35 14.83
CA PRO A 298 18.29 12.79 15.27
C PRO A 298 17.11 13.77 15.14
N THR A 299 15.96 13.29 14.68
CA THR A 299 14.74 14.11 14.55
C THR A 299 14.28 14.66 15.90
N SER A 300 14.15 15.98 16.02
CA SER A 300 13.64 16.66 17.23
C SER A 300 12.11 16.64 17.37
N MET A 301 11.39 16.29 16.30
CA MET A 301 9.93 16.18 16.27
C MET A 301 9.48 14.73 16.10
N ARG A 302 8.22 14.43 16.45
CA ARG A 302 7.58 13.17 16.05
C ARG A 302 7.28 13.20 14.56
N THR A 303 7.58 12.11 13.87
CA THR A 303 7.46 11.96 12.42
C THR A 303 6.15 11.27 12.03
N SER A 304 6.14 9.94 11.80
CA SER A 304 4.91 9.20 11.45
C SER A 304 4.02 8.89 12.67
N PRO A 305 2.68 9.04 12.55
CA PRO A 305 1.74 8.39 13.47
C PRO A 305 1.66 6.87 13.23
N VAL A 306 1.07 6.14 14.17
CA VAL A 306 0.59 4.77 13.95
C VAL A 306 -0.71 4.80 13.16
N VAL A 307 -0.67 4.27 11.93
CA VAL A 307 -1.80 4.25 11.00
C VAL A 307 -2.61 2.97 11.15
N TRP A 308 -3.93 3.09 11.18
CA TRP A 308 -4.86 1.96 11.25
C TRP A 308 -6.25 2.37 10.74
N GLY A 309 -7.22 1.47 10.77
CA GLY A 309 -8.56 1.77 10.28
C GLY A 309 -9.47 0.57 10.12
N GLY A 310 -10.58 0.80 9.44
CA GLY A 310 -11.61 -0.19 9.13
C GLY A 310 -12.77 0.47 8.39
N VAL A 311 -13.68 -0.31 7.81
CA VAL A 311 -14.79 0.23 6.99
C VAL A 311 -15.93 0.73 7.88
N GLY A 312 -16.49 1.90 7.56
CA GLY A 312 -17.76 2.35 8.12
C GLY A 312 -18.96 1.59 7.52
N THR A 313 -19.96 1.15 8.26
CA THR A 313 -20.20 1.36 9.70
C THR A 313 -19.59 0.29 10.61
N SER A 314 -19.03 -0.80 10.10
CA SER A 314 -18.48 -1.90 10.92
C SER A 314 -17.47 -1.42 11.98
N ALA A 315 -16.63 -0.46 11.62
CA ALA A 315 -15.69 0.20 12.53
C ALA A 315 -16.37 0.86 13.76
N GLN A 316 -17.58 1.40 13.58
CA GLN A 316 -18.37 2.00 14.67
C GLN A 316 -18.71 0.99 15.76
N HIS A 317 -18.93 -0.27 15.37
CA HIS A 317 -19.26 -1.38 16.26
C HIS A 317 -18.01 -2.13 16.79
N ALA A 318 -16.81 -1.63 16.50
CA ALA A 318 -15.55 -2.22 16.96
C ALA A 318 -14.78 -1.28 17.90
N PHE A 319 -14.41 -0.08 17.43
CA PHE A 319 -13.42 0.77 18.11
C PHE A 319 -13.83 2.23 18.29
N PHE A 320 -14.98 2.66 17.77
CA PHE A 320 -15.44 4.05 17.95
C PHE A 320 -15.72 4.42 19.41
N GLN A 321 -15.96 3.44 20.29
CA GLN A 321 -15.99 3.65 21.74
C GLN A 321 -14.69 4.32 22.23
N MET A 322 -13.53 3.83 21.78
CA MET A 322 -12.23 4.43 22.09
C MET A 322 -12.07 5.78 21.40
N LEU A 323 -12.50 5.91 20.14
CA LEU A 323 -12.41 7.18 19.42
C LEU A 323 -13.21 8.29 20.11
N HIS A 324 -14.39 8.02 20.69
CA HIS A 324 -15.24 9.03 21.34
C HIS A 324 -14.91 9.31 22.81
N GLN A 325 -14.60 8.27 23.59
CA GLN A 325 -14.48 8.37 25.06
C GLN A 325 -13.16 7.84 25.61
N GLY A 326 -12.24 7.34 24.77
CA GLY A 326 -10.91 6.92 25.19
C GLY A 326 -10.04 8.08 25.69
N THR A 327 -9.00 7.76 26.47
CA THR A 327 -8.05 8.74 27.01
C THR A 327 -7.19 9.39 25.94
N ASP A 328 -6.91 8.67 24.87
CA ASP A 328 -6.19 9.18 23.70
C ASP A 328 -7.14 9.88 22.72
N VAL A 329 -6.61 10.91 22.06
CA VAL A 329 -7.27 11.60 20.94
C VAL A 329 -6.62 11.12 19.65
N VAL A 330 -7.44 10.53 18.77
CA VAL A 330 -7.01 9.96 17.50
C VAL A 330 -7.71 10.74 16.38
N PRO A 331 -6.98 11.53 15.57
CA PRO A 331 -7.47 12.07 14.31
C PRO A 331 -8.08 10.98 13.42
N VAL A 332 -9.31 11.23 12.96
CA VAL A 332 -10.03 10.30 12.09
C VAL A 332 -10.26 10.91 10.71
N GLU A 333 -9.93 10.18 9.66
CA GLU A 333 -10.24 10.56 8.29
C GLU A 333 -11.38 9.71 7.75
N PHE A 334 -12.47 10.37 7.39
CA PHE A 334 -13.65 9.77 6.77
C PHE A 334 -13.60 9.96 5.26
N ILE A 335 -13.77 8.88 4.50
CA ILE A 335 -13.80 8.91 3.04
C ILE A 335 -15.14 8.36 2.56
N GLY A 336 -15.86 9.10 1.73
CA GLY A 336 -17.17 8.67 1.20
C GLY A 336 -17.45 9.17 -0.21
N PHE A 337 -18.55 8.68 -0.78
CA PHE A 337 -18.99 9.01 -2.14
C PHE A 337 -20.46 9.41 -2.16
N ALA A 338 -20.82 10.40 -2.97
CA ALA A 338 -22.21 10.86 -3.08
C ALA A 338 -23.10 9.91 -3.90
N GLN A 339 -22.52 9.12 -4.81
CA GLN A 339 -23.20 8.15 -5.66
C GLN A 339 -22.67 6.74 -5.37
N PRO A 340 -23.55 5.76 -5.07
CA PRO A 340 -23.17 4.36 -4.98
C PRO A 340 -22.94 3.74 -6.36
N THR A 341 -22.32 2.56 -6.39
CA THR A 341 -22.18 1.70 -7.58
C THR A 341 -23.20 0.56 -7.59
N HIS A 342 -24.30 0.73 -6.85
CA HIS A 342 -25.41 -0.21 -6.68
C HIS A 342 -26.73 0.56 -6.61
N ASP A 343 -27.85 -0.16 -6.71
CA ASP A 343 -29.22 0.38 -6.72
C ASP A 343 -29.85 0.58 -5.34
N GLU A 344 -29.27 0.02 -4.28
CA GLU A 344 -29.71 0.18 -2.87
C GLU A 344 -29.47 1.60 -2.29
N ILE A 345 -30.10 2.63 -2.88
CA ILE A 345 -29.90 4.06 -2.52
C ILE A 345 -30.23 4.34 -1.05
N SER A 346 -31.29 3.76 -0.51
CA SER A 346 -31.68 3.97 0.91
C SER A 346 -30.59 3.49 1.88
N ALA A 347 -29.92 2.37 1.57
CA ALA A 347 -28.79 1.89 2.37
C ALA A 347 -27.57 2.82 2.26
N HIS A 348 -27.33 3.39 1.07
CA HIS A 348 -26.28 4.38 0.84
C HIS A 348 -26.52 5.68 1.61
N ASP A 349 -27.75 6.22 1.60
CA ASP A 349 -28.10 7.41 2.35
C ASP A 349 -27.89 7.21 3.86
N ILE A 350 -28.26 6.02 4.39
CA ILE A 350 -28.00 5.66 5.79
C ILE A 350 -26.50 5.54 6.08
N LEU A 351 -25.70 4.99 5.17
CA LEU A 351 -24.25 4.88 5.28
C LEU A 351 -23.59 6.28 5.36
N ILE A 352 -23.99 7.20 4.47
CA ILE A 352 -23.45 8.56 4.43
C ILE A 352 -23.96 9.42 5.60
N ALA A 353 -25.22 9.28 6.01
CA ALA A 353 -25.74 9.92 7.22
C ALA A 353 -24.94 9.50 8.47
N ASN A 354 -24.54 8.24 8.56
CA ASN A 354 -23.66 7.73 9.60
C ASN A 354 -22.26 8.39 9.56
N MET A 355 -21.67 8.56 8.37
CA MET A 355 -20.39 9.26 8.23
C MET A 355 -20.45 10.69 8.78
N PHE A 356 -21.46 11.46 8.37
CA PHE A 356 -21.64 12.84 8.83
C PHE A 356 -21.97 12.93 10.32
N ALA A 357 -22.79 12.01 10.84
CA ALA A 357 -23.11 11.94 12.27
C ALA A 357 -21.86 11.68 13.12
N GLN A 358 -20.95 10.81 12.68
CA GLN A 358 -19.72 10.52 13.42
C GLN A 358 -18.73 11.69 13.40
N SER A 359 -18.55 12.36 12.26
CA SER A 359 -17.76 13.60 12.19
C SER A 359 -18.30 14.69 13.13
N LYS A 360 -19.62 14.91 13.12
CA LYS A 360 -20.30 15.83 14.05
C LYS A 360 -20.12 15.42 15.52
N ALA A 361 -20.24 14.13 15.85
CA ALA A 361 -20.13 13.64 17.22
C ALA A 361 -18.70 13.76 17.77
N LEU A 362 -17.66 13.50 16.96
CA LEU A 362 -16.26 13.72 17.35
C LEU A 362 -15.96 15.21 17.61
N ALA A 363 -16.48 16.09 16.76
CA ALA A 363 -16.26 17.52 16.88
C ALA A 363 -16.96 18.13 18.12
N PHE A 364 -18.26 17.89 18.29
CA PHE A 364 -19.08 18.60 19.28
C PHE A 364 -19.40 17.79 20.55
N GLY A 365 -19.30 16.46 20.50
CA GLY A 365 -19.60 15.60 21.64
C GLY A 365 -21.05 15.69 22.12
N ARG A 366 -21.23 15.49 23.43
CA ARG A 366 -22.48 15.63 24.18
C ARG A 366 -22.14 15.87 25.65
N SER A 367 -22.49 17.05 26.14
CA SER A 367 -22.10 17.53 27.47
C SER A 367 -22.95 16.91 28.59
N GLN A 368 -22.43 16.99 29.82
CA GLN A 368 -23.19 16.65 31.02
C GLN A 368 -24.44 17.54 31.22
N ALA A 369 -24.42 18.78 30.73
CA ALA A 369 -25.56 19.70 30.86
C ALA A 369 -26.72 19.27 29.95
N GLU A 370 -26.44 18.92 28.70
CA GLU A 370 -27.44 18.40 27.77
C GLU A 370 -28.05 17.10 28.29
N LEU A 371 -27.22 16.16 28.73
CA LEU A 371 -27.68 14.89 29.32
C LEU A 371 -28.59 15.08 30.54
N LYS A 372 -28.26 16.03 31.44
CA LYS A 372 -29.12 16.39 32.58
C LYS A 372 -30.44 17.03 32.16
N SER A 373 -30.48 17.76 31.04
CA SER A 373 -31.70 18.36 30.53
C SER A 373 -32.65 17.35 29.88
N GLU A 374 -32.11 16.24 29.35
CA GLU A 374 -32.88 15.12 28.81
C GLU A 374 -33.45 14.22 29.91
N ASN A 375 -32.63 13.90 30.92
CA ASN A 375 -33.04 13.14 32.10
C ASN A 375 -32.17 13.53 33.30
N ALA A 376 -32.75 14.23 34.27
CA ALA A 376 -32.04 14.68 35.46
C ALA A 376 -31.68 13.54 36.43
N ASP A 377 -32.44 12.44 36.40
CA ASP A 377 -32.34 11.31 37.33
C ASP A 377 -31.45 10.17 36.81
N ASP A 378 -30.77 10.35 35.67
CA ASP A 378 -29.85 9.35 35.14
C ASP A 378 -28.52 9.32 35.91
N GLU A 379 -28.36 8.31 36.76
CA GLU A 379 -27.14 8.07 37.54
C GLU A 379 -25.89 7.86 36.64
N ASN A 380 -26.08 7.43 35.38
CA ASN A 380 -25.00 7.13 34.44
C ASN A 380 -24.54 8.33 33.60
N ILE A 381 -25.05 9.55 33.84
CA ILE A 381 -24.73 10.74 33.03
C ILE A 381 -23.22 10.91 32.80
N LYS A 382 -22.38 10.69 33.83
CA LYS A 382 -20.91 10.80 33.70
C LYS A 382 -20.31 9.81 32.69
N HIS A 383 -20.87 8.60 32.58
CA HIS A 383 -20.46 7.58 31.61
C HIS A 383 -20.99 7.86 30.19
N ARG A 384 -22.06 8.66 30.06
CA ARG A 384 -22.66 9.06 28.78
C ARG A 384 -22.06 10.33 28.16
N VAL A 385 -21.24 11.09 28.91
CA VAL A 385 -20.57 12.29 28.38
C VAL A 385 -19.63 11.92 27.24
N MET A 386 -19.76 12.62 26.12
CA MET A 386 -18.79 12.61 25.02
C MET A 386 -18.11 13.98 24.99
N PRO A 387 -16.79 14.09 25.22
CA PRO A 387 -16.14 15.39 25.45
C PRO A 387 -16.07 16.31 24.23
N GLY A 388 -16.27 15.78 23.01
CA GLY A 388 -16.05 16.54 21.78
C GLY A 388 -14.58 16.92 21.58
N ASN A 389 -14.31 17.92 20.73
CA ASN A 389 -12.98 18.41 20.39
C ASN A 389 -12.01 17.32 19.90
N ARG A 390 -12.52 16.31 19.19
CA ARG A 390 -11.70 15.26 18.57
C ARG A 390 -11.60 15.52 17.06
N PRO A 391 -10.39 15.69 16.51
CA PRO A 391 -10.22 16.14 15.13
C PRO A 391 -10.67 15.06 14.14
N SER A 392 -11.37 15.50 13.08
CA SER A 392 -11.62 14.64 11.92
C SER A 392 -11.56 15.42 10.62
N THR A 393 -11.18 14.72 9.55
CA THR A 393 -11.19 15.19 8.17
C THR A 393 -12.27 14.40 7.42
N THR A 394 -13.08 15.05 6.59
CA THR A 394 -14.07 14.37 5.75
C THR A 394 -13.77 14.64 4.28
N VAL A 395 -13.44 13.59 3.54
CA VAL A 395 -13.18 13.59 2.11
C VAL A 395 -14.41 13.00 1.42
N LEU A 396 -15.09 13.80 0.59
CA LEU A 396 -16.27 13.38 -0.16
C LEU A 396 -16.03 13.62 -1.66
N ALA A 397 -16.26 12.59 -2.48
CA ALA A 397 -16.22 12.69 -3.93
C ALA A 397 -17.58 12.29 -4.56
N SER A 398 -17.75 12.52 -5.86
CA SER A 398 -19.00 12.18 -6.56
C SER A 398 -19.25 10.67 -6.59
N ASN A 399 -18.31 9.88 -7.10
CA ASN A 399 -18.36 8.41 -7.16
C ASN A 399 -16.96 7.80 -7.09
N LEU A 400 -16.88 6.49 -6.79
CA LEU A 400 -15.65 5.71 -6.84
C LEU A 400 -15.38 5.17 -8.25
N SER A 401 -14.94 6.06 -9.14
CA SER A 401 -14.37 5.68 -10.45
C SER A 401 -12.87 5.37 -10.33
N ALA A 402 -12.30 4.74 -11.37
CA ALA A 402 -10.85 4.54 -11.47
C ALA A 402 -10.08 5.87 -11.35
N ARG A 403 -10.57 6.93 -12.00
CA ARG A 403 -10.01 8.29 -11.91
C ARG A 403 -10.09 8.85 -10.49
N THR A 404 -11.23 8.71 -9.81
CA THR A 404 -11.38 9.16 -8.42
C THR A 404 -10.42 8.43 -7.48
N LEU A 405 -10.28 7.11 -7.65
CA LEU A 405 -9.32 6.31 -6.88
C LEU A 405 -7.88 6.79 -7.14
N GLY A 406 -7.51 7.05 -8.39
CA GLY A 406 -6.21 7.62 -8.73
C GLY A 406 -5.93 8.94 -8.02
N SER A 407 -6.87 9.88 -8.08
CA SER A 407 -6.73 11.16 -7.37
C SER A 407 -6.61 10.98 -5.85
N LEU A 408 -7.38 10.05 -5.26
CA LEU A 408 -7.30 9.72 -3.82
C LEU A 408 -5.91 9.20 -3.44
N ILE A 409 -5.33 8.28 -4.23
CA ILE A 409 -3.99 7.71 -3.94
C ILE A 409 -2.91 8.78 -4.07
N ALA A 410 -2.89 9.55 -5.16
CA ALA A 410 -1.88 10.61 -5.35
C ALA A 410 -1.97 11.71 -4.28
N MET A 411 -3.17 12.01 -3.77
CA MET A 411 -3.35 12.91 -2.63
C MET A 411 -2.61 12.39 -1.38
N TYR A 412 -2.63 11.08 -1.11
CA TYR A 412 -1.87 10.50 0.00
C TYR A 412 -0.36 10.42 -0.27
N GLU A 413 0.07 10.11 -1.50
CA GLU A 413 1.50 10.16 -1.88
C GLU A 413 2.09 11.55 -1.58
N HIS A 414 1.37 12.61 -1.95
CA HIS A 414 1.86 13.99 -1.78
C HIS A 414 1.72 14.52 -0.35
N ARG A 415 0.75 14.04 0.45
CA ARG A 415 0.73 14.29 1.90
C ARG A 415 1.96 13.72 2.60
N VAL A 416 2.36 12.51 2.23
CA VAL A 416 3.57 11.87 2.76
C VAL A 416 4.82 12.64 2.37
N PHE A 417 4.91 13.12 1.13
CA PHE A 417 5.96 14.05 0.67
C PHE A 417 6.03 15.32 1.54
N VAL A 418 4.89 16.01 1.73
CA VAL A 418 4.80 17.26 2.51
C VAL A 418 5.27 17.04 3.94
N GLN A 419 4.81 15.97 4.60
CA GLN A 419 5.29 15.58 5.93
C GLN A 419 6.81 15.33 5.95
N GLY A 420 7.34 14.59 4.96
CA GLY A 420 8.76 14.28 4.84
C GLY A 420 9.66 15.52 4.75
N VAL A 421 9.24 16.50 3.93
CA VAL A 421 9.91 17.81 3.82
C VAL A 421 9.85 18.57 5.15
N VAL A 422 8.70 18.61 5.83
CA VAL A 422 8.57 19.30 7.13
C VAL A 422 9.42 18.68 8.23
N PHE A 423 9.58 17.36 8.23
CA PHE A 423 10.44 16.66 9.20
C PHE A 423 11.93 16.70 8.81
N GLY A 424 12.26 17.07 7.58
CA GLY A 424 13.62 17.02 7.05
C GLY A 424 14.17 15.58 7.01
N ILE A 425 13.37 14.61 6.57
CA ILE A 425 13.72 13.17 6.54
C ILE A 425 13.70 12.61 5.12
N ASN A 426 14.35 11.46 4.90
CA ASN A 426 14.20 10.70 3.67
C ASN A 426 12.90 9.86 3.69
N SER A 427 11.87 10.27 2.96
CA SER A 427 10.62 9.48 2.82
C SER A 427 10.76 8.23 1.92
N PHE A 428 11.90 7.99 1.30
CA PHE A 428 12.03 7.07 0.16
C PHE A 428 12.91 5.84 0.42
N ASP A 429 13.78 5.87 1.41
CA ASP A 429 14.49 4.68 1.91
C ASP A 429 13.66 3.86 2.92
N GLN A 430 14.21 2.73 3.39
CA GLN A 430 13.59 1.85 4.38
C GLN A 430 14.61 1.02 5.20
N TRP A 431 15.74 1.60 5.60
CA TRP A 431 16.85 0.88 6.27
C TRP A 431 16.45 0.04 7.50
N GLY A 432 15.38 0.44 8.22
CA GLY A 432 14.88 -0.26 9.41
C GLY A 432 14.44 -1.72 9.18
N VAL A 433 14.19 -2.15 7.93
CA VAL A 433 13.75 -3.54 7.65
C VAL A 433 14.91 -4.54 7.50
N GLU A 434 16.15 -4.08 7.32
CA GLU A 434 17.27 -4.96 6.93
C GLU A 434 17.81 -5.83 8.08
N LEU A 435 17.78 -5.32 9.32
CA LEU A 435 18.22 -6.10 10.49
C LEU A 435 17.36 -7.37 10.67
N GLY A 436 16.04 -7.25 10.51
CA GLY A 436 15.12 -8.38 10.62
C GLY A 436 15.40 -9.47 9.58
N LYS A 437 15.72 -9.09 8.33
CA LYS A 437 16.07 -10.03 7.24
C LYS A 437 17.37 -10.79 7.52
N THR A 438 18.39 -10.08 8.01
CA THR A 438 19.68 -10.67 8.41
C THR A 438 19.47 -11.68 9.53
N LEU A 439 18.83 -11.28 10.64
CA LEU A 439 18.56 -12.16 11.79
C LEU A 439 17.67 -13.36 11.40
N ALA A 440 16.65 -13.16 10.56
CA ALA A 440 15.82 -14.27 10.06
C ALA A 440 16.62 -15.31 9.27
N THR A 441 17.65 -14.88 8.52
CA THR A 441 18.54 -15.78 7.77
C THR A 441 19.45 -16.58 8.71
N GLU A 442 20.02 -15.94 9.74
CA GLU A 442 20.82 -16.58 10.78
C GLU A 442 20.00 -17.58 11.62
N ILE A 443 18.80 -17.18 12.04
CA ILE A 443 17.88 -18.02 12.82
C ILE A 443 17.42 -19.19 11.95
N THR A 444 17.05 -18.98 10.69
CA THR A 444 16.67 -20.08 9.76
C THR A 444 17.80 -21.10 9.61
N SER A 445 19.04 -20.62 9.45
CA SER A 445 20.23 -21.48 9.38
C SER A 445 20.43 -22.28 10.68
N SER A 446 20.10 -21.68 11.83
CA SER A 446 20.12 -22.36 13.13
C SER A 446 18.99 -23.39 13.27
N LEU A 447 17.76 -23.07 12.85
CA LEU A 447 16.59 -23.94 12.94
C LEU A 447 16.71 -25.21 12.07
N ILE A 448 17.41 -25.13 10.94
CA ILE A 448 17.53 -26.23 9.96
C ILE A 448 18.76 -27.11 10.24
N ASN A 449 19.88 -26.53 10.68
CA ASN A 449 21.11 -27.30 10.91
C ASN A 449 21.14 -27.87 12.35
N PRO A 450 21.06 -29.20 12.55
CA PRO A 450 21.28 -29.79 13.86
C PRO A 450 22.74 -29.60 14.28
N SER A 451 22.96 -29.41 15.59
CA SER A 451 24.33 -29.53 16.14
C SER A 451 24.85 -30.93 15.84
N LYS A 452 26.01 -31.00 15.18
CA LYS A 452 26.77 -32.25 15.10
C LYS A 452 27.51 -32.44 16.42
N ASN A 453 27.30 -33.59 17.05
CA ASN A 453 28.11 -34.12 18.16
C ASN A 453 28.05 -33.36 19.49
N GLY A 454 26.89 -32.81 19.88
CA GLY A 454 26.65 -32.39 21.26
C GLY A 454 27.43 -31.14 21.72
N GLU A 455 28.22 -30.52 20.83
CA GLU A 455 28.63 -29.15 21.02
C GLU A 455 27.37 -28.27 21.02
N SER A 456 27.15 -27.52 22.09
CA SER A 456 26.26 -26.37 22.02
C SER A 456 26.69 -25.53 20.81
N PHE A 457 25.74 -25.08 19.99
CA PHE A 457 26.01 -23.94 19.11
C PHE A 457 26.73 -22.89 19.98
N LYS A 458 27.85 -22.33 19.50
CA LYS A 458 28.49 -21.20 20.17
C LYS A 458 27.56 -20.02 19.97
N ASP A 459 26.55 -19.94 20.84
CA ASP A 459 25.35 -19.13 20.63
C ASP A 459 25.71 -17.65 20.62
N SER A 460 25.65 -17.03 19.44
CA SER A 460 25.50 -15.59 19.29
C SER A 460 24.12 -15.09 19.72
N GLN A 461 23.19 -16.00 20.00
CA GLN A 461 21.79 -15.74 20.32
C GLN A 461 21.60 -15.54 21.82
N ASP A 462 20.66 -14.66 22.18
CA ASP A 462 20.29 -14.42 23.57
C ASP A 462 19.56 -15.64 24.20
N SER A 463 19.40 -15.62 25.52
CA SER A 463 18.80 -16.72 26.28
C SER A 463 17.35 -17.02 25.91
N SER A 464 16.57 -16.02 25.50
CA SER A 464 15.16 -16.16 25.09
C SER A 464 15.07 -16.80 23.71
N THR A 465 15.75 -16.21 22.71
CA THR A 465 15.79 -16.71 21.32
C THR A 465 16.30 -18.15 21.27
N ARG A 466 17.35 -18.48 22.03
CA ARG A 466 17.85 -19.84 22.17
C ARG A 466 16.83 -20.81 22.76
N GLY A 467 16.10 -20.39 23.80
CA GLY A 467 15.04 -21.19 24.40
C GLY A 467 13.97 -21.58 23.39
N LEU A 468 13.53 -20.61 22.58
CA LEU A 468 12.56 -20.80 21.50
C LEU A 468 13.09 -21.71 20.39
N ILE A 469 14.33 -21.51 19.93
CA ILE A 469 14.99 -22.36 18.93
C ILE A 469 15.04 -23.82 19.40
N ASN A 470 15.43 -24.06 20.66
CA ASN A 470 15.53 -25.40 21.22
C ASN A 470 14.15 -26.05 21.39
N TRP A 471 13.14 -25.31 21.86
CA TRP A 471 11.77 -25.79 21.95
C TRP A 471 11.21 -26.15 20.57
N TYR A 472 11.41 -25.30 19.56
CA TYR A 472 10.97 -25.55 18.19
C TYR A 472 11.66 -26.78 17.58
N ARG A 473 12.99 -26.90 17.73
CA ARG A 473 13.78 -28.08 17.30
C ARG A 473 13.22 -29.38 17.88
N LEU A 474 12.95 -29.40 19.18
CA LEU A 474 12.40 -30.57 19.89
C LEU A 474 11.03 -31.01 19.33
N HIS A 475 10.11 -30.07 19.09
CA HIS A 475 8.75 -30.39 18.65
C HIS A 475 8.63 -30.61 17.13
N ARG A 476 9.51 -29.99 16.32
CA ARG A 476 9.59 -30.23 14.87
C ARG A 476 10.09 -31.63 14.53
N SER A 477 10.91 -32.23 15.39
CA SER A 477 11.53 -33.55 15.17
C SER A 477 10.55 -34.72 15.25
N ASN A 478 9.31 -34.49 15.71
CA ASN A 478 8.24 -35.48 15.81
C ASN A 478 7.30 -35.45 14.58
N ARG A 479 7.85 -35.24 13.38
CA ARG A 479 7.13 -35.28 12.08
C ARG A 479 7.90 -36.09 11.05
#